data_AF-A0A2M7SUG4-F1
#
_entry.id   AF-A0A2M7SUG4-F1
#
_cell.length_a   1.000
_cell.length_b   1.000
_cell.length_c   1.000
_cell.angle_alpha   90.00
_cell.angle_beta   90.00
_cell.angle_gamma   90.00
#
_symmetry.space_group_name_H-M   'P 1'
#
loop_
_entity.id
_entity.type
_entity.pdbx_description
1 polymer ?
#
loop_
_entity_poly.entity_id
_entity_poly.type
_entity_poly.pdbx_seq_one_letter_code
_entity_poly.pdbx_strand_id
1 'polypeptide(L)'
;MKLKGKVHKFGADVNTDVIIPARYLNVSDPGELAKHCMEGIDLGFATKVEKGDMIVATTNFGCGSSREHAPLAIKACGVSCVIARSFARIFFRNAI
;
A
#
# COMPACT_ATOMS: atom_id res chain seq x y z
N MET A 1 -16.45 -13.50 3.39
CA MET A 1 -15.84 -13.14 2.08
C MET A 1 -14.68 -14.10 1.80
N LYS A 2 -14.46 -14.53 0.56
CA LYS A 2 -13.26 -15.29 0.15
C LYS A 2 -12.44 -14.43 -0.82
N LEU A 3 -11.16 -14.20 -0.52
CA LEU A 3 -10.23 -13.46 -1.37
C LEU A 3 -9.24 -14.42 -2.04
N LYS A 4 -8.90 -14.17 -3.31
CA LYS A 4 -7.93 -14.93 -4.10
C LYS A 4 -7.18 -13.99 -5.04
N GLY A 5 -5.86 -14.11 -5.08
CA GLY A 5 -4.98 -13.28 -5.89
C GLY A 5 -3.52 -13.65 -5.65
N LYS A 6 -2.61 -13.04 -6.42
CA LYS A 6 -1.16 -13.20 -6.25
C LYS A 6 -0.70 -12.42 -5.04
N VAL A 7 0.33 -12.94 -4.36
CA VAL A 7 0.94 -12.30 -3.21
C VAL A 7 2.17 -11.50 -3.63
N HIS A 8 2.21 -10.23 -3.24
CA HIS A 8 3.39 -9.36 -3.31
C HIS A 8 3.97 -9.21 -1.91
N LYS A 9 5.20 -9.72 -1.71
CA LYS A 9 5.82 -9.82 -0.38
C LYS A 9 6.78 -8.66 -0.11
N PHE A 10 6.69 -8.08 1.08
CA PHE A 10 7.60 -7.05 1.58
C PHE A 10 8.13 -7.38 2.99
N GLY A 11 9.16 -6.65 3.42
CA GLY A 11 9.85 -6.83 4.70
C GLY A 11 9.14 -6.20 5.90
N ALA A 12 9.93 -5.78 6.88
CA ALA A 12 9.47 -5.01 8.03
C ALA A 12 9.49 -3.51 7.70
N ASP A 13 8.78 -2.72 8.50
CA ASP A 13 8.89 -1.25 8.49
C ASP A 13 8.66 -0.61 7.12
N VAL A 14 7.74 -1.19 6.34
CA VAL A 14 7.24 -0.61 5.10
C VAL A 14 6.48 0.66 5.46
N ASN A 15 7.16 1.78 5.43
CA ASN A 15 6.63 3.07 5.85
C ASN A 15 5.77 3.76 4.77
N THR A 16 5.05 4.80 5.16
CA THR A 16 4.16 5.53 4.24
C THR A 16 4.90 6.28 3.13
N ASP A 17 6.20 6.57 3.28
CA ASP A 17 7.05 7.14 2.23
C ASP A 17 7.34 6.16 1.10
N VAL A 18 7.55 4.89 1.41
CA VAL A 18 7.80 3.86 0.38
C VAL A 18 6.51 3.34 -0.25
N ILE A 19 5.37 3.40 0.48
CA ILE A 19 4.05 3.08 -0.06
C ILE A 19 3.62 4.17 -1.06
N ILE A 20 3.78 5.44 -0.71
CA ILE A 20 3.50 6.57 -1.59
C ILE A 20 4.48 7.73 -1.32
N PRO A 21 5.41 8.01 -2.24
CA PRO A 21 6.39 9.07 -2.06
C PRO A 21 5.75 10.45 -1.88
N ALA A 22 6.40 11.31 -1.07
CA ALA A 22 5.85 12.62 -0.68
C ALA A 22 5.53 13.55 -1.87
N ARG A 23 6.19 13.35 -3.01
CA ARG A 23 5.97 14.11 -4.25
C ARG A 23 4.56 13.96 -4.84
N TYR A 24 3.80 12.95 -4.41
CA TYR A 24 2.43 12.67 -4.87
C TYR A 24 1.35 13.13 -3.88
N LEU A 25 1.71 13.79 -2.77
CA LEU A 25 0.75 14.20 -1.75
C LEU A 25 -0.11 15.42 -2.14
N ASN A 26 0.17 16.01 -3.29
CA ASN A 26 -0.68 17.03 -3.92
C ASN A 26 -1.70 16.41 -4.92
N VAL A 27 -1.68 15.09 -5.11
CA VAL A 27 -2.57 14.37 -6.01
C VAL A 27 -3.79 13.88 -5.23
N SER A 28 -4.97 14.32 -5.65
CA SER A 28 -6.26 13.90 -5.06
C SER A 28 -6.91 12.74 -5.80
N ASP A 29 -6.54 12.48 -7.06
CA ASP A 29 -7.14 11.40 -7.86
C ASP A 29 -6.61 10.03 -7.43
N PRO A 30 -7.47 9.09 -6.99
CA PRO A 30 -7.03 7.77 -6.56
C PRO A 30 -6.39 6.95 -7.68
N GLY A 31 -6.84 7.12 -8.92
CA GLY A 31 -6.29 6.41 -10.08
C GLY A 31 -4.85 6.83 -10.37
N GLU A 32 -4.56 8.12 -10.22
CA GLU A 32 -3.19 8.64 -10.33
C GLU A 32 -2.30 8.15 -9.17
N LEU A 33 -2.79 8.16 -7.93
CA LEU A 33 -2.07 7.59 -6.79
C LEU A 33 -1.75 6.10 -6.97
N ALA A 34 -2.67 5.34 -7.59
CA ALA A 34 -2.49 3.91 -7.84
C ALA A 34 -1.26 3.61 -8.71
N LYS A 35 -0.92 4.50 -9.67
CA LYS A 35 0.24 4.36 -10.55
C LYS A 35 1.57 4.45 -9.81
N HIS A 36 1.56 5.03 -8.61
CA HIS A 36 2.73 5.28 -7.77
C HIS A 36 2.74 4.44 -6.49
N CYS A 37 1.81 3.49 -6.37
CA CYS A 37 1.71 2.60 -5.22
C CYS A 37 2.97 1.74 -5.09
N MET A 38 3.56 1.70 -3.89
CA MET A 38 4.78 0.97 -3.54
C MET A 38 6.04 1.38 -4.33
N GLU A 39 6.01 2.48 -5.09
CA GLU A 39 7.10 2.91 -5.98
C GLU A 39 8.43 3.12 -5.23
N GLY A 40 8.37 3.55 -3.96
CA GLY A 40 9.56 3.80 -3.15
C GLY A 40 10.33 2.55 -2.73
N ILE A 41 9.78 1.34 -2.96
CA ILE A 41 10.43 0.06 -2.63
C ILE A 41 10.40 -0.96 -3.78
N ASP A 42 9.42 -0.87 -4.69
CA ASP A 42 9.37 -1.65 -5.93
C ASP A 42 8.78 -0.79 -7.07
N LEU A 43 9.65 -0.22 -7.89
CA LEU A 43 9.29 0.59 -9.07
C LEU A 43 8.37 -0.14 -10.06
N GLY A 44 8.42 -1.47 -10.10
CA GLY A 44 7.59 -2.28 -10.99
C GLY A 44 6.27 -2.73 -10.36
N PHE A 45 5.98 -2.37 -9.10
CA PHE A 45 4.79 -2.88 -8.42
C PHE A 45 3.49 -2.52 -9.16
N ALA A 46 3.33 -1.25 -9.53
CA ALA A 46 2.12 -0.76 -10.19
C ALA A 46 1.83 -1.43 -11.55
N THR A 47 2.83 -2.01 -12.20
CA THR A 47 2.66 -2.76 -13.46
C THR A 47 2.48 -4.26 -13.24
N LYS A 48 2.88 -4.79 -12.08
CA LYS A 48 2.77 -6.20 -11.71
C LYS A 48 1.47 -6.54 -10.97
N VAL A 49 0.88 -5.55 -10.29
CA VAL A 49 -0.30 -5.75 -9.44
C VAL A 49 -1.56 -5.88 -10.30
N GLU A 50 -2.35 -6.91 -10.02
CA GLU A 50 -3.66 -7.11 -10.65
C GLU A 50 -4.79 -7.01 -9.62
N LYS A 51 -6.00 -6.71 -10.10
CA LYS A 51 -7.19 -6.65 -9.24
C LYS A 51 -7.39 -8.00 -8.52
N GLY A 52 -7.42 -7.96 -7.19
CA GLY A 52 -7.58 -9.15 -6.35
C GLY A 52 -6.28 -9.57 -5.65
N ASP A 53 -5.14 -9.07 -6.10
CA ASP A 53 -3.85 -9.35 -5.48
C ASP A 53 -3.77 -8.86 -4.03
N MET A 54 -2.78 -9.35 -3.32
CA MET A 54 -2.60 -9.11 -1.89
C MET A 54 -1.19 -8.64 -1.60
N ILE A 55 -1.06 -7.73 -0.64
CA ILE A 55 0.23 -7.37 -0.06
C ILE A 55 0.43 -8.21 1.19
N VAL A 56 1.59 -8.86 1.30
CA VAL A 56 2.01 -9.54 2.53
C VAL A 56 3.28 -8.88 3.05
N ALA A 57 3.28 -8.42 4.29
CA ALA A 57 4.43 -7.83 4.94
C ALA A 57 4.72 -8.52 6.28
N THR A 58 5.87 -8.21 6.89
CA THR A 58 6.20 -8.74 8.21
C THR A 58 5.60 -7.87 9.31
N THR A 59 6.37 -7.03 10.00
CA THR A 59 5.91 -6.19 11.12
C THR A 59 5.88 -4.70 10.75
N ASN A 60 5.05 -3.95 11.46
CA ASN A 60 4.98 -2.49 11.43
C ASN A 60 4.68 -1.90 10.04
N PHE A 61 3.79 -2.55 9.29
CA PHE A 61 3.37 -2.05 7.98
C PHE A 61 2.63 -0.71 8.09
N GLY A 62 2.95 0.22 7.21
CA GLY A 62 2.38 1.57 7.17
C GLY A 62 2.93 2.51 8.24
N CYS A 63 4.12 2.25 8.78
CA CYS A 63 4.73 3.12 9.78
C CYS A 63 5.15 4.50 9.21
N GLY A 64 5.53 5.41 10.10
CA GLY A 64 5.92 6.77 9.73
C GLY A 64 4.76 7.76 9.75
N SER A 65 4.75 8.68 8.78
CA SER A 65 3.85 9.85 8.77
C SER A 65 2.39 9.49 8.47
N SER A 66 1.48 10.32 8.99
CA SER A 66 0.04 10.19 8.75
C SER A 66 -0.32 10.56 7.31
N ARG A 67 -0.30 9.57 6.40
CA ARG A 67 -0.65 9.73 4.99
C ARG A 67 -1.87 8.88 4.64
N GLU A 68 -3.03 9.50 4.53
CA GLU A 68 -4.25 8.83 4.03
C GLU A 68 -4.13 8.38 2.57
N HIS A 69 -3.24 9.04 1.81
CA HIS A 69 -2.86 8.64 0.46
C HIS A 69 -2.29 7.21 0.39
N ALA A 70 -1.63 6.73 1.45
CA ALA A 70 -0.99 5.41 1.45
C ALA A 70 -2.01 4.25 1.33
N PRO A 71 -3.00 4.11 2.24
CA PRO A 71 -4.04 3.09 2.05
C PRO A 71 -4.92 3.36 0.82
N LEU A 72 -5.13 4.63 0.44
CA LEU A 72 -5.88 4.97 -0.77
C LEU A 72 -5.20 4.46 -2.05
N ALA A 73 -3.89 4.65 -2.20
CA ALA A 73 -3.11 4.15 -3.33
C ALA A 73 -3.17 2.61 -3.42
N ILE A 74 -3.04 1.93 -2.27
CA ILE A 74 -3.16 0.46 -2.19
C ILE A 74 -4.55 0.01 -2.65
N LYS A 75 -5.63 0.64 -2.15
CA LYS A 75 -7.00 0.32 -2.55
C LYS A 75 -7.24 0.58 -4.04
N ALA A 76 -6.76 1.70 -4.55
CA ALA A 76 -6.99 2.13 -5.92
C ALA A 76 -6.23 1.28 -6.96
N CYS A 77 -5.06 0.73 -6.61
CA CYS A 77 -4.34 -0.21 -7.49
C CYS A 77 -4.94 -1.62 -7.53
N GLY A 78 -6.05 -1.87 -6.82
CA GLY A 78 -6.79 -3.13 -6.89
C GLY A 78 -6.35 -4.21 -5.91
N VAL A 79 -5.48 -3.89 -4.95
CA VAL A 79 -5.13 -4.80 -3.85
C VAL A 79 -6.36 -5.08 -3.00
N SER A 80 -6.65 -6.36 -2.78
CA SER A 80 -7.84 -6.80 -2.07
C SER A 80 -7.69 -6.79 -0.55
N CYS A 81 -6.48 -7.04 -0.05
CA CYS A 81 -6.14 -6.90 1.35
C CYS A 81 -4.62 -6.77 1.57
N VAL A 82 -4.27 -6.24 2.74
CA VAL A 82 -2.90 -6.26 3.26
C VAL A 82 -2.87 -7.21 4.46
N ILE A 83 -1.90 -8.13 4.45
CA ILE A 83 -1.68 -9.09 5.54
C ILE A 83 -0.31 -8.79 6.13
N ALA A 84 -0.27 -8.44 7.41
CA ALA A 84 0.97 -8.23 8.15
C ALA A 84 0.85 -8.78 9.57
N ARG A 85 1.98 -9.09 10.20
CA ARG A 85 2.02 -9.47 11.63
C ARG A 85 1.62 -8.31 12.53
N SER A 86 1.96 -7.08 12.13
CA SER A 86 1.51 -5.86 12.82
C SER A 86 1.45 -4.68 11.85
N PHE A 87 0.58 -3.73 12.18
CA PHE A 87 0.36 -2.49 11.43
C PHE A 87 0.65 -1.29 12.33
N ALA A 88 1.15 -0.21 11.76
CA ALA A 88 1.21 1.06 12.46
C ALA A 88 -0.21 1.58 12.71
N ARG A 89 -0.47 2.10 13.92
CA ARG A 89 -1.82 2.45 14.39
C ARG A 89 -2.57 3.41 13.47
N ILE A 90 -1.88 4.43 12.96
CA ILE A 90 -2.49 5.46 12.10
C ILE A 90 -2.84 4.86 10.73
N PHE A 91 -1.92 4.12 10.11
CA PHE A 91 -2.20 3.43 8.85
C PHE A 91 -3.37 2.47 9.00
N PHE A 92 -3.38 1.66 10.06
CA PHE A 92 -4.47 0.72 10.31
C PHE A 92 -5.82 1.44 10.39
N ARG A 93 -5.90 2.55 11.15
CA ARG A 93 -7.11 3.36 11.22
C ARG A 93 -7.55 3.91 9.86
N ASN A 94 -6.60 4.40 9.05
CA ASN A 94 -6.90 5.00 7.74
C ASN A 94 -7.26 3.95 6.67
N ALA A 95 -6.99 2.66 6.92
CA ALA A 95 -7.26 1.57 5.99
C ALA A 95 -8.65 0.93 6.17
N ILE A 96 -9.36 1.28 7.24
CA ILE A 96 -10.73 0.81 7.56
C ILE A 96 -11.73 1.83 7.07
#